data_AF-A0A060YG44-F1
#
_entry.id   AF-A0A060YG44-F1
#
_cell.length_a   1.000
_cell.length_b   1.000
_cell.length_c   1.000
_cell.angle_alpha   90.00
_cell.angle_beta   90.00
_cell.angle_gamma   90.00
#
_symmetry.space_group_name_H-M   'P 1'
#
loop_
_entity.id
_entity.type
_entity.pdbx_description
1 polymer ?
#
loop_
_entity_poly.entity_id
_entity_poly.type
_entity_poly.pdbx_seq_one_letter_code
_entity_poly.pdbx_strand_id
1 'polypeptide(L)'
;MSGQSITDRITAAQHSVTGSAVAKTVCKATTHEIMGPKKKHLDYLIHCTNEMNVNIPQLADTLFERTASTSWVVVFKSLTATHHTMVYGNERFIQYMASRNTLFNLSNFLDKSGLQGYDMSTFIRRYSRYLNEKAVSYRQVAFDFTKVKRGADGVMRTMNTEKLLKTIPIIQNQMDALLDFNVNANELTNGVINASFMLLFKDSIRLFAAYNEGIINLLGKCFRLPAQES
;
A
#
# COMPACT_ATOMS: atom_id res chain seq x y z
N MET A 1 28.93 -9.44 -7.41
CA MET A 1 28.44 -9.07 -8.75
C MET A 1 27.03 -8.52 -8.62
N SER A 2 26.72 -7.35 -9.17
CA SER A 2 25.39 -6.74 -9.01
C SER A 2 24.34 -7.51 -9.80
N GLY A 3 23.33 -8.07 -9.13
CA GLY A 3 22.19 -8.76 -9.75
C GLY A 3 21.23 -7.85 -10.52
N GLN A 4 21.70 -6.70 -11.04
CA GLN A 4 20.91 -5.76 -11.83
C GLN A 4 21.07 -6.03 -13.32
N SER A 5 19.94 -6.19 -14.01
CA SER A 5 19.90 -6.42 -15.46
C SER A 5 20.45 -5.22 -16.25
N ILE A 6 20.82 -5.45 -17.51
CA ILE A 6 21.26 -4.37 -18.42
C ILE A 6 20.13 -3.34 -18.60
N THR A 7 18.89 -3.81 -18.77
CA THR A 7 17.70 -2.96 -18.87
C THR A 7 17.55 -2.05 -17.66
N ASP A 8 17.72 -2.58 -16.44
CA ASP A 8 17.64 -1.78 -15.21
C ASP A 8 18.69 -0.66 -15.18
N ARG A 9 19.91 -0.95 -15.65
CA ARG A 9 21.00 0.04 -15.69
C ARG A 9 20.71 1.13 -16.72
N ILE A 10 20.19 0.77 -17.89
CA ILE A 10 19.83 1.73 -18.95
C ILE A 10 18.71 2.66 -18.46
N THR A 11 17.62 2.13 -17.91
CA THR A 11 16.52 2.96 -17.39
C THR A 11 16.98 3.88 -16.26
N ALA A 12 17.79 3.36 -15.31
CA ALA A 12 18.34 4.19 -14.24
C ALA A 12 19.32 5.26 -14.74
N ALA A 13 20.06 4.99 -15.82
CA ALA A 13 20.97 5.95 -16.45
C ALA A 13 20.20 7.06 -17.18
N GLN A 14 19.11 6.73 -17.88
CA GLN A 14 18.24 7.73 -18.53
C GLN A 14 17.76 8.79 -17.53
N HIS A 15 17.27 8.38 -16.36
CA HIS A 15 16.83 9.35 -15.33
C HIS A 15 17.98 10.12 -14.69
N SER A 16 19.20 9.60 -14.78
CA SER A 16 20.41 10.31 -14.38
C SER A 16 20.73 11.44 -15.36
N VAL A 17 20.45 11.25 -16.65
CA VAL A 17 20.59 12.27 -17.70
C VAL A 17 19.49 13.32 -17.61
N THR A 18 18.26 12.92 -17.27
CA THR A 18 17.14 13.86 -17.05
C THR A 18 17.16 14.54 -15.68
N GLY A 19 18.16 14.28 -14.83
CA GLY A 19 18.36 14.93 -13.53
C GLY A 19 17.39 14.52 -12.41
N SER A 20 16.50 13.53 -12.61
CA SER A 20 15.52 13.13 -11.59
C SER A 20 16.07 12.04 -10.67
N ALA A 21 16.61 12.43 -9.52
CA ALA A 21 17.10 11.52 -8.49
C ALA A 21 16.00 10.59 -7.94
N VAL A 22 14.77 11.10 -7.86
CA VAL A 22 13.57 10.34 -7.48
C VAL A 22 13.31 9.22 -8.48
N ALA A 23 13.21 9.55 -9.78
CA ALA A 23 12.87 8.56 -10.79
C ALA A 23 13.94 7.46 -10.92
N LYS A 24 15.21 7.86 -10.83
CA LYS A 24 16.34 6.92 -10.74
C LYS A 24 16.22 5.97 -9.54
N THR A 25 15.81 6.48 -8.37
CA THR A 25 15.67 5.65 -7.17
C THR A 25 14.48 4.70 -7.27
N VAL A 26 13.36 5.15 -7.83
CA VAL A 26 12.21 4.27 -8.13
C VAL A 26 12.65 3.11 -9.04
N CYS A 27 13.41 3.37 -10.11
CA CYS A 27 13.95 2.32 -10.97
C CYS A 27 14.85 1.34 -10.21
N LYS A 28 15.71 1.85 -9.32
CA LYS A 28 16.58 1.00 -8.48
C LYS A 28 15.81 0.19 -7.42
N ALA A 29 14.66 0.69 -6.96
CA ALA A 29 13.77 -0.04 -6.06
C ALA A 29 12.95 -1.12 -6.80
N THR A 30 12.73 -0.95 -8.10
CA THR A 30 11.84 -1.77 -8.95
C THR A 30 12.58 -2.47 -10.09
N THR A 31 13.79 -2.98 -9.79
CA THR A 31 14.60 -3.77 -10.73
C THR A 31 13.99 -5.14 -11.02
N HIS A 32 14.50 -5.86 -12.02
CA HIS A 32 14.07 -7.22 -12.36
C HIS A 32 14.64 -8.31 -11.42
N GLU A 33 15.43 -7.92 -10.41
CA GLU A 33 15.95 -8.82 -9.39
C GLU A 33 14.79 -9.37 -8.52
N ILE A 34 14.66 -10.71 -8.44
CA ILE A 34 13.63 -11.43 -7.68
C ILE A 34 13.94 -11.40 -6.18
N MET A 35 13.97 -10.19 -5.65
CA MET A 35 14.10 -9.85 -4.24
C MET A 35 13.28 -8.60 -3.98
N GLY A 36 12.79 -8.45 -2.76
CA GLY A 36 12.07 -7.24 -2.34
C GLY A 36 12.89 -5.96 -2.58
N PRO A 37 12.24 -4.78 -2.67
CA PRO A 37 12.94 -3.52 -2.86
C PRO A 37 14.01 -3.31 -1.78
N LYS A 38 15.25 -3.00 -2.19
CA LYS A 38 16.36 -2.82 -1.25
C LYS A 38 16.09 -1.66 -0.31
N LYS A 39 16.28 -1.89 1.00
CA LYS A 39 16.02 -0.93 2.07
C LYS A 39 16.59 0.48 1.79
N LYS A 40 17.85 0.58 1.36
CA LYS A 40 18.49 1.87 1.01
C LYS A 40 17.73 2.71 -0.01
N HIS A 41 16.99 2.09 -0.93
CA HIS A 41 16.18 2.81 -1.92
C HIS A 41 14.84 3.23 -1.33
N LEU A 42 14.22 2.37 -0.52
CA LEU A 42 13.00 2.71 0.21
C LEU A 42 13.22 3.85 1.22
N ASP A 43 14.33 3.81 1.97
CA ASP A 43 14.71 4.85 2.93
C ASP A 43 14.92 6.19 2.23
N TYR A 44 15.54 6.18 1.04
CA TYR A 44 15.69 7.39 0.22
C TYR A 44 14.34 7.93 -0.28
N LEU A 45 13.43 7.06 -0.74
CA LEU A 45 12.08 7.50 -1.14
C LEU A 45 11.30 8.12 0.04
N ILE A 46 11.39 7.53 1.24
CA ILE A 46 10.82 8.09 2.46
C ILE A 46 11.41 9.47 2.74
N HIS A 47 12.73 9.60 2.71
CA HIS A 47 13.40 10.88 2.88
C HIS A 47 12.87 11.92 1.89
N CYS A 48 12.77 11.57 0.60
CA CYS A 48 12.18 12.44 -0.42
C CYS A 48 10.75 12.89 -0.07
N THR A 49 9.92 12.04 0.56
CA THR A 49 8.57 12.47 0.97
C THR A 49 8.56 13.50 2.10
N ASN A 50 9.62 13.62 2.89
CA ASN A 50 9.74 14.61 3.96
C ASN A 50 10.29 15.96 3.46
N GLU A 51 11.01 15.96 2.35
CA GLU A 51 11.54 17.19 1.74
C GLU A 51 10.42 18.06 1.17
N MET A 52 10.36 19.33 1.56
CA MET A 52 9.28 20.23 1.12
C MET A 52 9.28 20.48 -0.39
N ASN A 53 10.46 20.51 -1.00
CA ASN A 53 10.66 20.83 -2.41
C ASN A 53 10.48 19.63 -3.36
N VAL A 54 10.27 18.42 -2.83
CA VAL A 54 10.04 17.23 -3.65
C VAL A 54 8.60 17.20 -4.16
N ASN A 55 8.45 17.01 -5.47
CA ASN A 55 7.16 16.85 -6.13
C ASN A 55 6.57 15.45 -5.85
N ILE A 56 5.64 15.38 -4.89
CA ILE A 56 4.93 14.14 -4.51
C ILE A 56 4.13 13.55 -5.68
N PRO A 57 3.36 14.32 -6.48
CA PRO A 57 2.74 13.82 -7.69
C PRO A 57 3.71 13.08 -8.61
N GLN A 58 4.86 13.69 -8.93
CA GLN A 58 5.86 13.08 -9.81
C GLN A 58 6.44 11.78 -9.24
N LEU A 59 6.70 11.72 -7.93
CA LEU A 59 7.14 10.50 -7.24
C LEU A 59 6.11 9.37 -7.41
N ALA A 60 4.82 9.67 -7.19
CA ALA A 60 3.74 8.71 -7.33
C ALA A 60 3.53 8.29 -8.79
N ASP A 61 3.55 9.23 -9.73
CA ASP A 61 3.45 8.97 -11.17
C ASP A 61 4.58 8.06 -11.66
N THR A 62 5.82 8.28 -11.19
CA THR A 62 6.93 7.36 -11.51
C THR A 62 6.65 5.95 -11.01
N LEU A 63 6.08 5.77 -9.80
CA LEU A 63 5.69 4.45 -9.30
C LEU A 63 4.57 3.82 -10.16
N PHE A 64 3.58 4.60 -10.57
CA PHE A 64 2.52 4.15 -11.48
C PHE A 64 3.09 3.71 -12.84
N GLU A 65 4.03 4.45 -13.41
CA GLU A 65 4.71 4.08 -14.66
C GLU A 65 5.40 2.72 -14.56
N ARG A 66 6.02 2.40 -13.41
CA ARG A 66 6.61 1.06 -13.20
C ARG A 66 5.57 -0.06 -13.19
N THR A 67 4.32 0.23 -12.80
CA THR A 67 3.23 -0.77 -12.84
C THR A 67 2.71 -1.06 -14.25
N ALA A 68 3.09 -0.27 -15.25
CA ALA A 68 2.80 -0.56 -16.67
C ALA A 68 3.79 -1.57 -17.30
N SER A 69 4.79 -2.04 -16.55
CA SER A 69 5.70 -3.09 -16.99
C SER A 69 4.95 -4.42 -17.20
N THR A 70 5.40 -5.21 -18.17
CA THR A 70 4.92 -6.59 -18.36
C THR A 70 5.51 -7.57 -17.35
N SER A 71 6.61 -7.20 -16.67
CA SER A 71 7.28 -8.07 -15.70
C SER A 71 6.58 -8.02 -14.34
N TRP A 72 6.11 -9.17 -13.87
CA TRP A 72 5.51 -9.32 -12.54
C TRP A 72 6.44 -8.78 -11.44
N VAL A 73 7.75 -8.98 -11.56
CA VAL A 73 8.76 -8.55 -10.57
C VAL A 73 8.74 -7.02 -10.42
N VAL A 74 8.75 -6.31 -11.54
CA VAL A 74 8.78 -4.83 -11.57
C VAL A 74 7.47 -4.27 -11.02
N VAL A 75 6.34 -4.80 -11.48
CA VAL A 75 5.00 -4.35 -11.05
C VAL A 75 4.82 -4.59 -9.55
N PHE A 76 5.12 -5.78 -9.05
CA PHE A 76 4.93 -6.14 -7.65
C PHE A 76 5.86 -5.34 -6.73
N LYS A 77 7.12 -5.11 -7.15
CA LYS A 77 8.05 -4.24 -6.40
C LYS A 77 7.62 -2.79 -6.40
N SER A 78 6.98 -2.30 -7.47
CA SER A 78 6.41 -0.95 -7.48
C SER A 78 5.27 -0.82 -6.47
N LEU A 79 4.31 -1.76 -6.48
CA LEU A 79 3.25 -1.81 -5.46
C LEU A 79 3.82 -1.89 -4.04
N THR A 80 4.87 -2.69 -3.84
CA THR A 80 5.55 -2.82 -2.54
C THR A 80 6.21 -1.52 -2.10
N ALA A 81 6.88 -0.82 -3.03
CA ALA A 81 7.47 0.49 -2.75
C ALA A 81 6.39 1.54 -2.44
N THR A 82 5.27 1.56 -3.18
CA THR A 82 4.13 2.44 -2.89
C THR A 82 3.57 2.16 -1.50
N HIS A 83 3.31 0.89 -1.14
CA HIS A 83 2.81 0.53 0.18
C HIS A 83 3.78 0.98 1.28
N HIS A 84 5.08 0.74 1.09
CA HIS A 84 6.10 1.17 2.03
C HIS A 84 6.09 2.69 2.22
N THR A 85 5.96 3.47 1.14
CA THR A 85 5.87 4.93 1.21
C THR A 85 4.56 5.41 1.87
N MET A 86 3.42 4.74 1.66
CA MET A 86 2.17 5.05 2.37
C MET A 86 2.29 4.85 3.89
N VAL A 87 3.00 3.79 4.31
CA VAL A 87 3.14 3.42 5.72
C VAL A 87 4.23 4.23 6.42
N TYR A 88 5.39 4.41 5.81
CA TYR A 88 6.57 4.99 6.46
C TYR A 88 6.95 6.38 5.96
N GLY A 89 6.41 6.81 4.83
CA GLY A 89 6.60 8.15 4.28
C GLY A 89 5.76 9.21 4.98
N ASN A 90 6.00 10.45 4.59
CA ASN A 90 5.21 11.60 4.99
C ASN A 90 3.75 11.46 4.53
N GLU A 91 2.81 11.96 5.31
CA GLU A 91 1.37 11.86 5.01
C GLU A 91 0.97 12.52 3.68
N ARG A 92 1.75 13.50 3.20
CA ARG A 92 1.55 14.11 1.87
C ARG A 92 1.45 13.06 0.76
N PHE A 93 2.18 11.95 0.88
CA PHE A 93 2.11 10.87 -0.12
C PHE A 93 0.76 10.16 -0.12
N ILE A 94 0.27 9.68 1.03
CA ILE A 94 -1.02 8.99 1.09
C ILE A 94 -2.18 9.95 0.85
N GLN A 95 -2.07 11.23 1.25
CA GLN A 95 -3.04 12.28 0.90
C GLN A 95 -3.15 12.49 -0.60
N TYR A 96 -2.00 12.53 -1.32
CA TYR A 96 -2.00 12.60 -2.77
C TYR A 96 -2.61 11.35 -3.40
N MET A 97 -2.27 10.14 -2.94
CA MET A 97 -2.90 8.91 -3.41
C MET A 97 -4.42 8.95 -3.19
N ALA A 98 -4.84 9.40 -2.01
CA ALA A 98 -6.24 9.55 -1.65
C ALA A 98 -6.96 10.65 -2.45
N SER A 99 -6.29 11.64 -3.06
CA SER A 99 -6.96 12.67 -3.86
C SER A 99 -7.17 12.28 -5.33
N ARG A 100 -6.52 11.20 -5.81
CA ARG A 100 -6.60 10.79 -7.22
C ARG A 100 -7.93 10.11 -7.57
N ASN A 101 -8.49 10.43 -8.74
CA ASN A 101 -9.67 9.73 -9.25
C ASN A 101 -9.37 8.27 -9.64
N THR A 102 -8.16 8.00 -10.13
CA THR A 102 -7.70 6.67 -10.53
C THR A 102 -6.36 6.33 -9.90
N LEU A 103 -6.25 5.10 -9.42
CA LEU A 103 -5.06 4.50 -8.81
C LEU A 103 -4.54 3.36 -9.69
N PHE A 104 -4.26 2.19 -9.13
CA PHE A 104 -3.79 1.04 -9.89
C PHE A 104 -4.93 0.39 -10.66
N ASN A 105 -4.75 0.20 -11.98
CA ASN A 105 -5.67 -0.56 -12.82
C ASN A 105 -5.02 -1.90 -13.23
N LEU A 106 -4.88 -2.79 -12.26
CA LEU A 106 -4.18 -4.07 -12.43
C LEU A 106 -5.10 -5.28 -12.31
N SER A 107 -6.43 -5.11 -12.32
CA SER A 107 -7.42 -6.20 -12.16
C SER A 107 -7.26 -7.34 -13.18
N ASN A 108 -6.74 -7.02 -14.37
CA ASN A 108 -6.48 -7.97 -15.45
C ASN A 108 -4.97 -8.21 -15.70
N PHE A 109 -4.10 -7.80 -14.77
CA PHE A 109 -2.66 -8.01 -14.92
C PHE A 109 -2.34 -9.51 -15.04
N LEU A 110 -1.52 -9.85 -16.03
CA LEU A 110 -1.08 -11.21 -16.30
C LEU A 110 0.29 -11.23 -16.99
N ASP A 111 1.28 -11.79 -16.31
CA ASP A 111 2.60 -12.10 -16.87
C ASP A 111 2.63 -13.60 -17.25
N LYS A 112 2.79 -13.87 -18.55
CA LYS A 112 2.85 -15.24 -19.12
C LYS A 112 4.27 -15.74 -19.36
N SER A 113 5.30 -15.06 -18.84
CA SER A 113 6.71 -15.44 -19.06
C SER A 113 7.10 -16.78 -18.43
N GLY A 114 6.31 -17.30 -17.49
CA GLY A 114 6.48 -18.62 -16.89
C GLY A 114 5.48 -18.87 -15.75
N LEU A 115 5.55 -20.06 -15.15
CA LEU A 115 4.65 -20.47 -14.06
C LEU A 115 4.66 -19.48 -12.89
N GLN A 116 5.85 -19.05 -12.46
CA GLN A 116 5.99 -18.05 -11.41
C GLN A 116 5.34 -16.71 -11.78
N GLY A 117 5.45 -16.27 -13.04
CA GLY A 117 4.78 -15.05 -13.51
C GLY A 117 3.26 -15.16 -13.44
N TYR A 118 2.72 -16.31 -13.83
CA TYR A 118 1.29 -16.61 -13.76
C TYR A 118 0.78 -16.56 -12.32
N ASP A 119 1.46 -17.26 -11.39
CA ASP A 119 1.09 -17.32 -9.98
C ASP A 119 1.17 -15.94 -9.32
N MET A 120 2.27 -15.22 -9.55
CA MET A 120 2.48 -13.88 -8.97
C MET A 120 1.49 -12.84 -9.51
N SER A 121 0.98 -13.02 -10.73
CA SER A 121 -0.06 -12.14 -11.29
C SER A 121 -1.35 -12.15 -10.47
N THR A 122 -1.70 -13.27 -9.86
CA THR A 122 -2.85 -13.37 -8.94
C THR A 122 -2.64 -12.52 -7.69
N PHE A 123 -1.45 -12.59 -7.09
CA PHE A 123 -1.12 -11.79 -5.91
C PHE A 123 -0.98 -10.30 -6.22
N ILE A 124 -0.48 -9.93 -7.40
CA ILE A 124 -0.43 -8.54 -7.87
C ILE A 124 -1.84 -7.94 -7.95
N ARG A 125 -2.80 -8.67 -8.54
CA ARG A 125 -4.21 -8.25 -8.63
C ARG A 125 -4.79 -7.96 -7.25
N ARG A 126 -4.67 -8.92 -6.33
CA ARG A 126 -5.18 -8.81 -4.95
C ARG A 126 -4.49 -7.69 -4.17
N TYR A 127 -3.17 -7.59 -4.26
CA TYR A 127 -2.41 -6.57 -3.55
C TYR A 127 -2.68 -5.16 -4.06
N SER A 128 -2.83 -4.98 -5.38
CA SER A 128 -3.22 -3.70 -5.96
C SER A 128 -4.60 -3.24 -5.50
N ARG A 129 -5.56 -4.17 -5.36
CA ARG A 129 -6.88 -3.90 -4.80
C ARG A 129 -6.77 -3.43 -3.35
N TYR A 130 -5.97 -4.09 -2.51
CA TYR A 130 -5.72 -3.64 -1.15
C TYR A 130 -5.15 -2.20 -1.09
N LEU A 131 -4.17 -1.86 -1.92
CA LEU A 131 -3.58 -0.51 -1.92
C LEU A 131 -4.57 0.56 -2.39
N ASN A 132 -5.42 0.24 -3.37
CA ASN A 132 -6.51 1.12 -3.78
C ASN A 132 -7.49 1.34 -2.62
N GLU A 133 -7.90 0.27 -1.94
CA GLU A 133 -8.82 0.34 -0.79
C GLU A 133 -8.21 1.11 0.38
N LYS A 134 -6.91 0.95 0.66
CA LYS A 134 -6.19 1.73 1.68
C LYS A 134 -6.24 3.24 1.39
N ALA A 135 -6.09 3.65 0.13
CA ALA A 135 -6.18 5.06 -0.26
C ALA A 135 -7.62 5.59 -0.23
N VAL A 136 -8.61 4.78 -0.64
CA VAL A 136 -10.05 5.14 -0.55
C VAL A 136 -10.50 5.27 0.90
N SER A 137 -10.09 4.33 1.76
CA SER A 137 -10.31 4.38 3.20
C SER A 137 -9.78 5.69 3.80
N TYR A 138 -8.53 6.06 3.47
CA TYR A 138 -7.95 7.35 3.89
C TYR A 138 -8.78 8.55 3.39
N ARG A 139 -9.24 8.53 2.13
CA ARG A 139 -10.10 9.60 1.55
C ARG A 139 -11.38 9.79 2.35
N GLN A 140 -12.02 8.70 2.77
CA GLN A 140 -13.33 8.74 3.42
C GLN A 140 -13.27 9.24 4.86
N VAL A 141 -12.18 8.97 5.58
CA VAL A 141 -12.06 9.33 7.01
C VAL A 141 -11.02 10.42 7.32
N ALA A 142 -10.21 10.80 6.32
CA ALA A 142 -9.11 11.77 6.41
C ALA A 142 -8.02 11.41 7.44
N PHE A 143 -7.86 10.12 7.76
CA PHE A 143 -6.76 9.61 8.57
C PHE A 143 -6.45 8.15 8.20
N ASP A 144 -5.26 7.66 8.56
CA ASP A 144 -4.87 6.26 8.37
C ASP A 144 -5.20 5.45 9.64
N PHE A 145 -6.14 4.50 9.55
CA PHE A 145 -6.51 3.60 10.67
C PHE A 145 -5.31 2.87 11.29
N THR A 146 -4.23 2.65 10.53
CA THR A 146 -3.03 2.01 11.06
C THR A 146 -2.20 2.93 11.95
N LYS A 147 -2.37 4.25 11.84
CA LYS A 147 -1.55 5.28 12.51
C LYS A 147 -2.28 6.08 13.60
N VAL A 148 -3.58 5.88 13.77
CA VAL A 148 -4.34 6.62 14.80
C VAL A 148 -3.92 6.27 16.23
N LYS A 149 -4.10 7.22 17.15
CA LYS A 149 -3.94 7.00 18.59
C LYS A 149 -4.89 5.88 19.05
N ARG A 150 -4.37 4.98 19.89
CA ARG A 150 -5.04 3.80 20.47
C ARG A 150 -5.24 3.94 21.97
N GLY A 151 -5.99 3.00 22.55
CA GLY A 151 -6.26 2.92 23.98
C GLY A 151 -7.53 3.69 24.37
N ALA A 152 -7.74 3.89 25.68
CA ALA A 152 -8.96 4.50 26.21
C ALA A 152 -9.30 5.86 25.56
N ASP A 153 -8.29 6.69 25.34
CA ASP A 153 -8.41 8.00 24.67
C ASP A 153 -8.09 7.92 23.16
N GLY A 154 -8.16 6.74 22.57
CA GLY A 154 -7.91 6.49 21.16
C GLY A 154 -9.03 7.01 20.27
N VAL A 155 -8.72 7.23 18.99
CA VAL A 155 -9.67 7.78 18.02
C VAL A 155 -10.89 6.88 17.90
N MET A 156 -10.68 5.57 17.76
CA MET A 156 -11.77 4.61 17.58
C MET A 156 -12.58 4.37 18.86
N ARG A 157 -11.96 4.51 20.04
CA ARG A 157 -12.63 4.35 21.35
C ARG A 157 -13.51 5.53 21.74
N THR A 158 -13.15 6.73 21.30
CA THR A 158 -13.82 7.98 21.69
C THR A 158 -14.77 8.53 20.62
N MET A 159 -14.71 8.01 19.38
CA MET A 159 -15.57 8.44 18.28
C MET A 159 -17.07 8.40 18.65
N ASN A 160 -17.82 9.47 18.31
CA ASN A 160 -19.27 9.52 18.53
C ASN A 160 -20.02 8.46 17.69
N THR A 161 -21.22 8.08 18.10
CA THR A 161 -21.98 6.97 17.49
C THR A 161 -22.22 7.16 15.99
N GLU A 162 -22.69 8.35 15.59
CA GLU A 162 -23.07 8.59 14.20
C GLU A 162 -21.89 8.41 13.25
N LYS A 163 -20.74 9.01 13.61
CA LYS A 163 -19.49 8.85 12.85
C LYS A 163 -18.98 7.42 12.93
N LEU A 164 -19.09 6.77 14.09
CA LEU A 164 -18.61 5.39 14.29
C LEU A 164 -19.35 4.39 13.41
N LEU A 165 -20.68 4.48 13.32
CA LEU A 165 -21.51 3.64 12.45
C LEU A 165 -21.14 3.78 10.98
N LYS A 166 -20.74 4.99 10.54
CA LYS A 166 -20.23 5.24 9.18
C LYS A 166 -18.78 4.78 8.98
N THR A 167 -17.99 4.78 10.05
CA THR A 167 -16.54 4.48 10.01
C THR A 167 -16.25 2.97 10.05
N ILE A 168 -17.05 2.20 10.81
CA ILE A 168 -16.89 0.75 10.95
C ILE A 168 -16.92 0.00 9.60
N PRO A 169 -17.87 0.27 8.69
CA PRO A 169 -17.88 -0.38 7.37
C PRO A 169 -16.62 -0.07 6.54
N ILE A 170 -16.04 1.12 6.71
CA ILE A 170 -14.85 1.53 5.95
C ILE A 170 -13.63 0.70 6.38
N ILE A 171 -13.40 0.56 7.69
CA ILE A 171 -12.31 -0.27 8.19
C ILE A 171 -12.53 -1.76 7.87
N GLN A 172 -13.78 -2.22 7.87
CA GLN A 172 -14.14 -3.57 7.47
C GLN A 172 -13.79 -3.82 5.99
N ASN A 173 -14.21 -2.95 5.07
CA ASN A 173 -13.89 -3.08 3.64
C ASN A 173 -12.37 -3.10 3.39
N GLN A 174 -11.62 -2.26 4.10
CA GLN A 174 -10.16 -2.27 4.03
C GLN A 174 -9.55 -3.58 4.57
N MET A 175 -10.11 -4.14 5.64
CA MET A 175 -9.69 -5.45 6.17
C MET A 175 -10.02 -6.58 5.19
N ASP A 176 -11.22 -6.58 4.61
CA ASP A 176 -11.63 -7.61 3.65
C ASP A 176 -10.71 -7.60 2.43
N ALA A 177 -10.39 -6.42 1.87
CA ALA A 177 -9.43 -6.28 0.78
C ALA A 177 -8.01 -6.76 1.16
N LEU A 178 -7.61 -6.61 2.43
CA LEU A 178 -6.34 -7.12 2.94
C LEU A 178 -6.33 -8.65 3.00
N LEU A 179 -7.38 -9.23 3.61
CA LEU A 179 -7.52 -10.67 3.78
C LEU A 179 -7.68 -11.41 2.45
N ASP A 180 -8.27 -10.74 1.45
CA ASP A 180 -8.38 -11.22 0.07
C ASP A 180 -7.03 -11.44 -0.62
N PHE A 181 -5.91 -11.01 -0.03
CA PHE A 181 -4.58 -11.44 -0.48
C PHE A 181 -4.46 -12.97 -0.46
N ASN A 182 -5.06 -13.62 0.55
CA ASN A 182 -5.34 -15.06 0.64
C ASN A 182 -4.18 -15.93 0.12
N VAL A 183 -3.00 -15.73 0.71
CA VAL A 183 -1.77 -16.47 0.42
C VAL A 183 -1.58 -17.56 1.46
N ASN A 184 -1.09 -18.72 1.03
CA ASN A 184 -0.70 -19.82 1.92
C ASN A 184 0.81 -19.81 2.17
N ALA A 185 1.25 -20.46 3.24
CA ALA A 185 2.66 -20.56 3.59
C ALA A 185 3.54 -21.13 2.45
N ASN A 186 3.00 -22.09 1.68
CA ASN A 186 3.71 -22.71 0.56
C ASN A 186 3.86 -21.80 -0.67
N GLU A 187 3.12 -20.69 -0.75
CA GLU A 187 3.17 -19.73 -1.85
C GLU A 187 4.15 -18.57 -1.57
N LEU A 188 4.62 -18.44 -0.32
CA LEU A 188 5.61 -17.46 0.15
C LEU A 188 7.05 -17.87 -0.23
N THR A 189 7.28 -18.11 -1.52
CA THR A 189 8.46 -18.80 -2.05
C THR A 189 9.61 -17.89 -2.48
N ASN A 190 9.40 -16.58 -2.53
CA ASN A 190 10.42 -15.64 -3.04
C ASN A 190 10.43 -14.30 -2.30
N GLY A 191 11.54 -13.57 -2.43
CA GLY A 191 11.76 -12.33 -1.70
C GLY A 191 10.82 -11.17 -2.06
N VAL A 192 10.14 -11.22 -3.20
CA VAL A 192 9.20 -10.16 -3.62
C VAL A 192 7.87 -10.31 -2.88
N ILE A 193 7.23 -11.48 -2.97
CA ILE A 193 5.96 -11.74 -2.26
C ILE A 193 6.13 -11.69 -0.74
N ASN A 194 7.29 -12.12 -0.22
CA ASN A 194 7.58 -12.06 1.21
C ASN A 194 7.67 -10.61 1.72
N ALA A 195 8.21 -9.70 0.90
CA ALA A 195 8.27 -8.28 1.24
C ALA A 195 6.88 -7.63 1.28
N SER A 196 6.01 -7.93 0.31
CA SER A 196 4.62 -7.44 0.32
C SER A 196 3.81 -8.03 1.46
N PHE A 197 3.95 -9.33 1.72
CA PHE A 197 3.26 -10.01 2.82
C PHE A 197 3.62 -9.42 4.18
N MET A 198 4.91 -9.10 4.40
CA MET A 198 5.35 -8.47 5.65
C MET A 198 4.70 -7.10 5.90
N LEU A 199 4.43 -6.33 4.84
CA LEU A 199 3.71 -5.05 4.96
C LEU A 199 2.21 -5.29 5.24
N LEU A 200 1.58 -6.23 4.52
CA LEU A 200 0.18 -6.61 4.78
C LEU A 200 -0.02 -7.10 6.21
N PHE A 201 0.89 -7.93 6.73
CA PHE A 201 0.86 -8.41 8.10
C PHE A 201 0.96 -7.27 9.13
N LYS A 202 1.83 -6.29 8.90
CA LYS A 202 1.96 -5.12 9.78
C LYS A 202 0.72 -4.24 9.77
N ASP A 203 0.07 -4.10 8.61
CA ASP A 203 -1.19 -3.37 8.48
C ASP A 203 -2.35 -4.15 9.10
N SER A 204 -2.40 -5.48 8.95
CA SER A 204 -3.50 -6.30 9.48
C SER A 204 -3.59 -6.23 11.00
N ILE A 205 -2.46 -6.34 11.71
CA ILE A 205 -2.42 -6.20 13.19
C ILE A 205 -2.98 -4.83 13.61
N ARG A 206 -2.57 -3.78 12.90
CA ARG A 206 -2.96 -2.40 13.22
C ARG A 206 -4.43 -2.13 12.87
N LEU A 207 -4.91 -2.60 11.72
CA LEU A 207 -6.31 -2.48 11.33
C LEU A 207 -7.19 -3.28 12.28
N PHE A 208 -6.83 -4.51 12.62
CA PHE A 208 -7.59 -5.35 13.55
C PHE A 208 -7.76 -4.68 14.91
N ALA A 209 -6.69 -4.11 15.45
CA ALA A 209 -6.79 -3.40 16.72
C ALA A 209 -7.65 -2.12 16.63
N ALA A 210 -7.63 -1.39 15.50
CA ALA A 210 -8.52 -0.23 15.32
C ALA A 210 -9.99 -0.65 15.15
N TYR A 211 -10.21 -1.78 14.46
CA TYR A 211 -11.53 -2.35 14.26
C TYR A 211 -12.13 -2.81 15.58
N ASN A 212 -11.38 -3.56 16.38
CA ASN A 212 -11.78 -3.99 17.72
C ASN A 212 -12.11 -2.83 18.64
N GLU A 213 -11.31 -1.75 18.61
CA GLU A 213 -11.62 -0.54 19.38
C GLU A 213 -12.97 0.07 18.98
N GLY A 214 -13.26 0.11 17.68
CA GLY A 214 -14.53 0.57 17.14
C GLY A 214 -15.71 -0.30 17.57
N ILE A 215 -15.57 -1.63 17.51
CA ILE A 215 -16.61 -2.57 17.96
C ILE A 215 -16.88 -2.43 19.45
N ILE A 216 -15.84 -2.32 20.29
CA ILE A 216 -16.03 -2.15 21.74
C ILE A 216 -16.73 -0.81 22.04
N ASN A 217 -16.37 0.27 21.33
CA ASN A 217 -17.05 1.56 21.45
C ASN A 217 -18.54 1.44 21.07
N LEU A 218 -18.85 0.73 19.98
CA LEU A 218 -20.22 0.51 19.54
C LEU A 218 -21.03 -0.27 20.60
N LEU A 219 -20.50 -1.41 21.08
CA LEU A 219 -21.14 -2.23 22.11
C LEU A 219 -21.38 -1.46 23.41
N GLY A 220 -20.42 -0.63 23.84
CA GLY A 220 -20.58 0.24 25.00
C GLY A 220 -21.70 1.27 24.86
N LYS A 221 -22.15 1.55 23.64
CA LYS A 221 -23.21 2.52 23.33
C LYS A 221 -24.52 1.86 22.90
N CYS A 222 -24.54 0.58 22.56
CA CYS A 222 -25.72 -0.14 22.05
C CYS A 222 -26.96 0.01 22.96
N PHE A 223 -26.80 -0.01 24.28
CA PHE A 223 -27.93 0.16 25.23
C PHE A 223 -28.51 1.58 25.29
N ARG A 224 -27.90 2.55 24.59
CA ARG A 224 -28.36 3.95 24.50
C ARG A 224 -28.85 4.32 23.11
N LEU A 225 -28.82 3.39 22.15
CA LEU A 225 -29.32 3.65 20.81
C LEU A 225 -30.84 3.48 20.80
N PRO A 226 -31.61 4.44 20.26
CA PRO A 226 -33.03 4.21 20.00
C PRO A 226 -33.15 3.04 19.04
N ALA A 227 -34.13 2.15 19.28
CA ALA A 227 -34.47 1.12 18.32
C ALA A 227 -34.79 1.80 16.98
N GLN A 228 -34.14 1.38 15.90
CA GLN A 228 -34.60 1.77 14.57
C GLN A 228 -35.93 1.06 14.35
N GLU A 229 -37.04 1.80 14.42
CA GLU A 229 -38.33 1.33 13.90
C GLU A 229 -38.15 1.13 12.38
N SER A 230 -38.33 -0.12 11.97
CA SER A 230 -38.26 -0.61 10.59
C SER A 230 -39.44 -0.13 9.75
#